data_AF-A0ABD3L5I0-F1
#
_entry.id   AF-A0ABD3L5I0-F1
#
_cell.length_a   1.000
_cell.length_b   1.000
_cell.length_c   1.000
_cell.angle_alpha   90.00
_cell.angle_beta   90.00
_cell.angle_gamma   90.00
#
_symmetry.space_group_name_H-M   'P 1'
#
loop_
_entity.id
_entity.type
_entity.pdbx_description
1 polymer ?
#
loop_
_entity_poly.entity_id
_entity_poly.type
_entity_poly.pdbx_seq_one_letter_code
_entity_poly.pdbx_strand_id
1 'polypeptide(L)'
;MALDASEVLLFLQGSICARFISSLANIVYLKNLNKGDSMIFPRGLFLLSPSLGLQILDFALFANNFPSEVVEGTAFLDDAQVKKLKGVLGGTG
;
A
#
# COMPACT_ATOMS: atom_id res chain seq x y z
N MET A 1 -1.12 -6.36 24.44
CA MET A 1 -0.80 -7.46 23.52
C MET A 1 -2.05 -7.79 22.74
N ALA A 2 -2.28 -7.13 21.60
CA ALA A 2 -3.43 -7.32 20.72
C ALA A 2 -2.93 -7.12 19.29
N LEU A 3 -2.41 -8.19 18.69
CA LEU A 3 -1.83 -8.16 17.33
C LEU A 3 -2.56 -9.11 16.36
N ASP A 4 -3.77 -9.54 16.73
CA ASP A 4 -4.38 -10.75 16.19
C ASP A 4 -5.73 -10.55 15.48
N ALA A 5 -6.09 -9.32 15.10
CA ALA A 5 -7.40 -9.02 14.50
C ALA A 5 -7.35 -8.97 12.96
N SER A 6 -8.26 -9.70 12.30
CA SER A 6 -8.60 -9.45 10.90
C SER A 6 -9.49 -8.22 10.79
N GLU A 7 -9.34 -7.46 9.72
CA GLU A 7 -10.12 -6.24 9.48
C GLU A 7 -11.27 -6.54 8.50
N VAL A 8 -12.41 -5.87 8.68
CA VAL A 8 -13.56 -5.98 7.76
C VAL A 8 -13.91 -4.59 7.26
N LEU A 9 -13.89 -4.41 5.94
CA LEU A 9 -14.33 -3.19 5.29
C LEU A 9 -15.76 -3.38 4.79
N LEU A 10 -16.70 -2.64 5.38
CA LEU A 10 -18.06 -2.51 4.89
C LEU A 10 -18.20 -1.22 4.11
N PHE A 11 -18.65 -1.33 2.86
CA PHE A 11 -18.72 -0.18 2.00
C PHE A 11 -20.13 0.42 1.99
N LEU A 12 -20.27 1.65 2.50
CA LEU A 12 -21.59 2.24 2.79
C LEU A 12 -22.11 3.15 1.68
N GLN A 13 -21.23 3.75 0.86
CA GLN A 13 -21.62 4.71 -0.18
C GLN A 13 -20.48 4.96 -1.20
N GLY A 14 -20.83 5.09 -2.48
CA GLY A 14 -19.90 5.34 -3.58
C GLY A 14 -19.54 4.07 -4.36
N SER A 15 -18.31 3.98 -4.84
CA SER A 15 -17.67 2.72 -5.26
C SER A 15 -16.17 2.84 -5.03
N ILE A 16 -15.52 1.80 -4.53
CA ILE A 16 -14.06 1.75 -4.34
C ILE A 16 -13.49 0.45 -4.88
N CYS A 17 -12.36 0.51 -5.58
CA CYS A 17 -11.58 -0.69 -5.89
C CYS A 17 -10.65 -1.01 -4.72
N ALA A 18 -10.94 -2.10 -4.01
CA ALA A 18 -10.16 -2.60 -2.89
C ALA A 18 -9.27 -3.77 -3.35
N ARG A 19 -8.05 -3.86 -2.83
CA ARG A 19 -7.08 -4.89 -3.25
C ARG A 19 -6.16 -5.30 -2.11
N PHE A 20 -5.59 -6.49 -2.17
CA PHE A 20 -4.45 -6.87 -1.33
C PHE A 20 -3.60 -7.95 -1.99
N ILE A 21 -2.34 -8.07 -1.55
CA ILE A 21 -1.42 -9.11 -2.00
C ILE A 21 -1.26 -10.13 -0.88
N SER A 22 -1.67 -11.37 -1.11
CA SER A 22 -1.43 -12.45 -0.15
C SER A 22 0.05 -12.81 -0.17
N SER A 23 0.75 -12.63 0.96
CA SER A 23 2.16 -13.00 1.08
C SER A 23 2.40 -14.50 0.95
N LEU A 24 1.41 -15.33 1.34
CA LEU A 24 1.51 -16.79 1.29
C LEU A 24 1.41 -17.32 -0.15
N ALA A 25 0.51 -16.75 -0.95
CA ALA A 25 0.23 -17.22 -2.30
C ALA A 25 0.87 -16.36 -3.39
N ASN A 26 1.38 -15.17 -3.04
CA ASN A 26 1.79 -14.11 -3.98
C ASN A 26 0.68 -13.77 -5.00
N ILE A 27 -0.59 -13.92 -4.58
CA ILE A 27 -1.77 -13.64 -5.40
C ILE A 27 -2.33 -12.27 -5.01
N VAL A 28 -2.69 -11.50 -6.03
CA VAL A 28 -3.42 -10.24 -5.88
C VAL A 28 -4.92 -10.52 -5.87
N TYR A 29 -5.58 -10.16 -4.77
CA TYR A 29 -7.04 -10.14 -4.68
C TYR A 29 -7.51 -8.72 -4.95
N LEU A 30 -8.45 -8.54 -5.88
CA LEU A 30 -8.99 -7.24 -6.26
C LEU A 30 -10.50 -7.33 -6.41
N LYS A 31 -11.23 -6.38 -5.82
CA LYS A 31 -12.68 -6.29 -5.94
C LYS A 31 -13.13 -4.83 -5.94
N ASN A 32 -14.02 -4.49 -6.86
CA ASN A 32 -14.79 -3.25 -6.76
C ASN A 32 -15.92 -3.47 -5.75
N LEU A 33 -15.92 -2.67 -4.69
CA LEU A 33 -16.93 -2.67 -3.64
C LEU A 33 -17.91 -1.54 -3.91
N ASN A 34 -19.17 -1.91 -4.06
CA ASN A 34 -20.31 -0.99 -4.16
C ASN A 34 -21.04 -0.94 -2.81
N LYS A 35 -21.98 -0.01 -2.68
CA LYS A 35 -22.78 0.13 -1.46
C LYS A 35 -23.38 -1.23 -1.04
N GLY A 36 -23.09 -1.65 0.18
CA GLY A 36 -23.54 -2.91 0.76
C GLY A 36 -22.55 -4.07 0.59
N ASP A 37 -21.51 -3.93 -0.23
CA ASP A 37 -20.44 -4.94 -0.32
C ASP A 37 -19.53 -4.88 0.90
N SER A 38 -18.98 -6.05 1.25
CA SER A 38 -17.94 -6.19 2.26
C SER A 38 -16.73 -6.95 1.74
N MET A 39 -15.57 -6.64 2.29
CA MET A 39 -14.32 -7.37 2.06
C MET A 39 -13.59 -7.58 3.38
N ILE A 40 -12.99 -8.76 3.56
CA ILE A 40 -12.22 -9.12 4.75
C ILE A 40 -10.74 -9.01 4.40
N PHE A 41 -9.98 -8.35 5.26
CA PHE A 41 -8.54 -8.19 5.15
C PHE A 41 -7.83 -9.00 6.25
N PRO A 42 -6.82 -9.82 5.90
CA PRO A 42 -5.96 -10.44 6.88
C PRO A 42 -5.08 -9.38 7.56
N ARG A 43 -4.50 -9.75 8.71
CA ARG A 43 -3.74 -8.87 9.60
C ARG A 43 -2.68 -8.04 8.86
N GLY A 44 -2.64 -6.74 9.14
CA GLY A 44 -1.60 -5.82 8.68
C GLY A 44 -1.61 -5.53 7.18
N LEU A 45 -2.68 -5.89 6.47
CA LEU A 45 -2.73 -5.82 5.03
C LEU A 45 -3.88 -4.90 4.56
N PHE A 46 -3.57 -3.61 4.43
CA PHE A 46 -4.49 -2.60 3.93
C PHE A 46 -3.91 -1.96 2.67
N LEU A 47 -4.46 -2.29 1.49
CA LEU A 47 -4.04 -1.69 0.21
C LEU A 47 -5.26 -1.10 -0.51
N LEU A 48 -5.30 0.23 -0.63
CA LEU A 48 -6.47 0.94 -1.16
C LEU A 48 -6.24 1.62 -2.52
N SER A 49 -7.40 1.90 -3.13
CA SER A 49 -7.67 2.20 -4.53
C SER A 49 -6.70 3.15 -5.26
N PRO A 50 -6.41 2.91 -6.56
CA PRO A 50 -5.66 3.86 -7.38
C PRO A 50 -6.38 5.19 -7.62
N SER A 51 -7.70 5.26 -7.38
CA SER A 51 -8.49 6.50 -7.50
C SER A 51 -8.30 7.49 -6.34
N LEU A 52 -7.64 7.08 -5.25
CA LEU A 52 -7.37 7.93 -4.09
C LEU A 52 -5.89 8.36 -4.05
N GLY A 53 -5.38 8.86 -5.17
CA GLY A 53 -4.32 9.87 -5.26
C GLY A 53 -2.88 9.54 -4.83
N LEU A 54 -2.61 8.64 -3.89
CA LEU A 54 -1.25 8.21 -3.52
C LEU A 54 -1.30 6.97 -2.62
N GLN A 55 -0.45 5.97 -2.91
CA GLN A 55 -0.48 4.71 -2.15
C GLN A 55 0.36 4.83 -0.88
N ILE A 56 -0.12 4.26 0.22
CA ILE A 56 0.63 4.20 1.50
C ILE A 56 2.00 3.53 1.30
N LEU A 57 2.11 2.57 0.37
CA LEU A 57 3.38 1.93 0.03
C LEU A 57 4.40 2.92 -0.54
N ASP A 58 3.97 3.85 -1.40
CA ASP A 58 4.87 4.82 -2.00
C ASP A 58 5.43 5.76 -0.93
N PHE A 59 4.58 6.23 0.00
CA PHE A 59 5.04 7.00 1.16
C PHE A 59 5.92 6.17 2.10
N ALA A 60 5.57 4.92 2.40
CA ALA A 60 6.36 4.08 3.29
C ALA A 60 7.76 3.79 2.72
N LEU A 61 7.87 3.57 1.40
CA LEU A 61 9.12 3.26 0.71
C LEU A 61 9.98 4.50 0.43
N PHE A 62 9.37 5.65 0.15
CA PHE A 62 10.10 6.82 -0.32
C PHE A 62 9.99 8.06 0.59
N ALA A 63 9.04 8.14 1.51
CA ALA A 63 8.96 9.23 2.50
C ALA A 63 9.58 8.85 3.85
N ASN A 64 10.68 8.11 3.82
CA ASN A 64 11.47 7.72 5.00
C ASN A 64 12.89 8.29 4.93
N ASN A 65 13.68 8.06 5.98
CA ASN A 65 15.08 8.50 6.10
C ASN A 65 16.10 7.37 5.90
N PHE A 66 15.74 6.26 5.27
CA PHE A 66 16.70 5.19 4.97
C PHE A 66 17.66 5.63 3.86
N PRO A 67 18.91 5.11 3.80
CA PRO A 67 19.80 5.35 2.68
C PRO A 67 19.18 4.94 1.35
N SER A 68 19.42 5.71 0.28
CA SER A 68 18.90 5.41 -1.07
C SER A 68 19.28 4.00 -1.55
N GLU A 69 20.50 3.55 -1.28
CA GLU A 69 20.99 2.19 -1.63
C GLU A 69 20.11 1.06 -1.07
N VAL A 70 19.58 1.20 0.15
CA VAL A 70 18.70 0.19 0.76
C VAL A 70 17.35 0.17 0.06
N VAL A 71 16.83 1.33 -0.32
CA VAL A 71 15.56 1.45 -1.03
C VAL A 71 15.69 0.91 -2.46
N GLU A 72 16.81 1.18 -3.15
CA GLU A 72 17.16 0.60 -4.46
C GLU A 72 17.23 -0.93 -4.42
N GLY A 73 17.72 -1.53 -3.33
CA GLY A 73 17.70 -2.99 -3.17
C GLY A 73 16.29 -3.58 -3.05
N THR A 74 15.30 -2.77 -2.67
CA THR A 74 13.91 -3.19 -2.44
C THR A 74 12.95 -2.77 -3.57
N ALA A 75 13.36 -1.80 -4.37
CA ALA A 75 12.61 -1.25 -5.48
C ALA A 75 13.42 -1.42 -6.76
N PHE A 76 12.81 -1.90 -7.85
CA PHE A 76 13.46 -2.00 -9.15
C PHE A 76 13.64 -0.62 -9.81
N LEU A 77 14.37 0.30 -9.16
CA LEU A 77 14.60 1.69 -9.54
C LEU A 77 16.08 2.06 -9.32
N ASP A 78 16.61 2.95 -10.14
CA ASP A 78 17.97 3.49 -9.97
C ASP A 78 18.03 4.63 -8.93
N ASP A 79 19.23 4.94 -8.42
CA ASP A 79 19.48 5.98 -7.41
C ASP A 79 18.84 7.34 -7.76
N ALA A 80 18.86 7.74 -9.04
CA ALA A 80 18.28 9.01 -9.46
C ALA A 80 16.75 8.99 -9.38
N GLN A 81 16.12 7.87 -9.74
CA GLN A 81 14.68 7.66 -9.59
C GLN A 81 14.26 7.62 -8.11
N VAL A 82 15.01 6.91 -7.28
CA VAL A 82 14.74 6.82 -5.82
C VAL A 82 14.85 8.20 -5.18
N LYS A 83 15.95 8.93 -5.38
CA LYS A 83 16.13 10.28 -4.82
C LYS A 83 15.05 11.25 -5.30
N LYS A 84 14.64 11.15 -6.56
CA LYS A 84 13.54 11.95 -7.10
C LYS A 84 12.22 11.66 -6.37
N LEU A 85 11.87 10.40 -6.19
CA LEU A 85 10.65 10.01 -5.48
C LEU A 85 10.70 10.41 -4.00
N LYS A 86 11.86 10.26 -3.33
CA LYS A 86 12.05 10.75 -1.96
C LYS A 86 11.86 12.26 -1.86
N GLY A 87 12.45 13.03 -2.77
CA GLY A 87 12.28 14.48 -2.82
C GLY A 87 10.84 14.93 -3.05
N VAL A 88 10.09 14.22 -3.90
CA VAL A 88 8.66 14.51 -4.17
C VAL A 88 7.77 14.14 -2.98
N LEU A 89 8.11 13.07 -2.25
CA LEU A 89 7.27 12.50 -1.19
C LEU A 89 7.69 12.92 0.24
N GLY A 90 8.80 13.68 0.37
CA GLY A 90 9.28 14.21 1.65
C GLY A 90 10.25 13.31 2.42
N GLY A 91 10.83 12.31 1.77
CA GLY A 91 11.88 11.47 2.34
C GLY A 91 13.28 12.07 2.22
N THR A 92 14.22 11.52 2.97
CA THR A 92 15.61 11.97 3.06
C THR A 92 16.57 10.78 3.02
N GLY A 93 17.85 11.01 2.66
CA GLY A 93 18.88 9.96 2.54
C GLY A 93 18.93 9.26 1.19
#